data_AF-A0A4Y2GXL6-F1
#
_entry.id   AF-A0A4Y2GXL6-F1
#
_cell.length_a   1.000
_cell.length_b   1.000
_cell.length_c   1.000
_cell.angle_alpha   90.00
_cell.angle_beta   90.00
_cell.angle_gamma   90.00
#
_symmetry.space_group_name_H-M   'P 1'
#
loop_
_entity.id
_entity.type
_entity.pdbx_description
1 polymer ?
#
loop_
_entity_poly.entity_id
_entity_poly.type
_entity_poly.pdbx_seq_one_letter_code
_entity_poly.pdbx_strand_id
1 'polypeptide(L)'
;MNISQWSSPMVLVKKEQNPINPHKPASYRMALDQRLLNTILENSTYLLPKIPTLINEISKYPFYTTIDFCKVYWQILLPGEMQDVLTFTTPFGTFATLTTGSVNQQLV
;
A
#
# COMPACT_ATOMS: atom_id res chain seq x y z
N MET A 1 -11.13 25.58 -5.40
CA MET A 1 -10.54 24.27 -5.69
C MET A 1 -9.25 24.21 -4.90
N ASN A 2 -9.14 23.32 -3.91
CA ASN A 2 -7.91 23.20 -3.13
C ASN A 2 -6.90 22.46 -4.01
N ILE A 3 -5.92 23.18 -4.55
CA ILE A 3 -4.83 22.60 -5.33
C ILE A 3 -3.75 22.25 -4.32
N SER A 4 -3.55 20.95 -4.06
CA SER A 4 -2.46 20.48 -3.19
C SER A 4 -1.12 20.96 -3.75
N GLN A 5 -0.20 21.31 -2.86
CA GLN A 5 1.18 21.65 -3.26
C GLN A 5 1.98 20.40 -3.67
N TRP A 6 1.45 19.21 -3.36
CA TRP A 6 2.01 17.91 -3.66
C TRP A 6 1.27 17.25 -4.82
N SER A 7 2.00 16.61 -5.73
CA SER A 7 1.42 15.73 -6.74
C SER A 7 2.41 14.66 -7.16
N SER A 8 1.98 13.40 -7.11
CA SER A 8 2.68 12.26 -7.70
C SER A 8 1.98 11.80 -8.98
N PRO A 9 2.70 11.38 -10.04
CA PRO A 9 2.06 10.85 -11.23
C PRO A 9 1.51 9.43 -10.97
N MET A 10 0.34 9.14 -11.55
CA MET A 10 -0.24 7.79 -11.56
C MET A 10 0.19 7.02 -12.81
N VAL A 11 0.71 5.80 -12.60
CA VAL A 11 1.14 4.87 -13.65
C VAL A 11 0.21 3.67 -13.70
N LEU A 12 -0.18 3.27 -14.91
CA LEU A 12 -0.97 2.05 -15.14
C LEU A 12 -0.03 0.89 -15.50
N VAL A 13 -0.01 -0.14 -14.64
CA VAL A 13 0.83 -1.33 -14.83
C VAL A 13 -0.04 -2.50 -15.25
N LYS A 14 0.26 -3.10 -16.40
CA LYS A 14 -0.43 -4.31 -16.87
C LYS A 14 -0.08 -5.49 -15.96
N LYS A 15 -1.11 -6.16 -15.41
CA LYS A 15 -0.93 -7.42 -14.68
C LYS A 15 -0.58 -8.52 -15.69
N GLU A 16 0.32 -9.41 -15.29
CA GLU A 16 0.63 -10.61 -16.05
C GLU A 16 -0.64 -11.43 -16.31
N GLN A 17 -0.76 -11.95 -17.54
CA GLN A 17 -1.88 -12.79 -17.93
C GLN A 17 -1.78 -14.10 -17.17
N ASN A 18 -2.93 -14.58 -16.66
CA ASN A 18 -2.94 -15.81 -15.90
C ASN A 18 -2.86 -16.99 -16.87
N PRO A 19 -1.79 -17.80 -16.87
CA PRO A 19 -1.62 -18.90 -17.82
C PRO A 19 -2.72 -19.96 -17.71
N ILE A 20 -3.41 -20.01 -16.56
CA ILE A 20 -4.51 -20.94 -16.26
C ILE A 20 -5.84 -20.48 -16.91
N ASN A 21 -5.99 -19.20 -17.25
CA ASN A 21 -7.20 -18.68 -17.91
C ASN A 21 -6.83 -17.67 -19.01
N PRO A 22 -6.46 -18.15 -20.21
CA PRO A 22 -5.99 -17.32 -21.31
C PRO A 22 -7.08 -16.42 -21.92
N HIS A 23 -8.36 -16.72 -21.69
CA HIS A 23 -9.48 -15.92 -22.16
C HIS A 23 -9.83 -14.75 -21.22
N LYS A 24 -9.19 -14.66 -20.05
CA LYS A 24 -9.43 -13.56 -19.12
C LYS A 24 -8.88 -12.25 -19.70
N PRO A 25 -9.68 -11.16 -19.72
CA PRO A 25 -9.20 -9.86 -20.20
C PRO A 25 -8.02 -9.38 -19.35
N ALA A 26 -7.12 -8.63 -19.99
CA ALA A 26 -5.96 -8.04 -19.32
C ALA A 26 -6.41 -7.16 -18.15
N SER A 27 -5.85 -7.41 -16.97
CA SER A 27 -6.09 -6.61 -15.76
C SER A 27 -4.96 -5.61 -15.59
N TYR A 28 -5.25 -4.44 -15.04
CA TYR A 28 -4.26 -3.40 -14.76
C TYR A 28 -4.25 -3.07 -13.28
N ARG A 29 -3.09 -2.62 -12.78
CA ARG A 29 -2.89 -2.04 -11.45
C ARG A 29 -2.58 -0.57 -11.60
N MET A 30 -3.20 0.26 -10.77
CA MET A 30 -2.77 1.64 -10.59
C MET A 30 -1.61 1.65 -9.59
N ALA A 31 -0.54 2.33 -9.94
CA ALA A 31 0.62 2.54 -9.07
C ALA A 31 0.94 4.04 -9.03
N LEU A 32 1.12 4.59 -7.83
CA LEU A 32 1.61 5.96 -7.68
C LEU A 32 3.13 5.95 -7.68
N ASP A 33 3.76 6.83 -8.45
CA ASP A 33 5.21 7.01 -8.39
C ASP A 33 5.59 7.87 -7.18
N GLN A 34 5.83 7.22 -6.05
CA GLN A 34 6.16 7.86 -4.78
C GLN A 34 7.66 7.91 -4.50
N ARG A 35 8.53 7.70 -5.50
CA ARG A 35 9.98 7.61 -5.26
C ARG A 35 10.54 8.87 -4.61
N LEU A 36 10.14 10.05 -5.08
CA LEU A 36 10.52 11.32 -4.47
C LEU A 36 9.97 11.46 -3.05
N LEU A 37 8.69 11.13 -2.85
CA LEU A 37 8.07 11.19 -1.54
C LEU A 37 8.80 10.31 -0.52
N ASN A 38 9.16 9.10 -0.91
CA ASN A 38 9.89 8.14 -0.07
C ASN A 38 11.31 8.62 0.30
N THR A 39 11.91 9.53 -0.46
CA THR A 39 13.21 10.13 -0.09
C THR A 39 13.09 11.28 0.91
N ILE A 40 11.92 11.91 0.99
CA ILE A 40 11.64 13.04 1.88
C ILE A 40 11.05 12.56 3.20
N LEU A 41 10.28 11.46 3.16
CA LEU A 41 9.62 10.89 4.32
C LEU A 41 10.65 10.33 5.31
N GLU A 42 10.45 10.61 6.59
CA GLU A 42 11.22 9.96 7.65
C GLU A 42 10.77 8.49 7.77
N ASN A 43 11.74 7.58 7.66
CA ASN A 43 11.46 6.16 7.82
C ASN A 43 11.29 5.84 9.31
N SER A 44 10.05 5.55 9.72
CA SER A 44 9.80 4.90 11.01
C SER A 44 10.25 3.44 10.92
N THR A 45 11.12 3.01 11.84
CA THR A 45 11.52 1.61 11.94
C THR A 45 10.64 0.93 12.99
N TYR A 46 9.74 0.07 12.54
CA TYR A 46 9.02 -0.82 13.44
C TYR A 46 9.83 -2.09 13.69
N LEU A 47 10.06 -2.42 14.96
CA LEU A 47 10.83 -3.61 15.33
C LEU A 47 9.92 -4.84 15.20
N LEU A 48 10.04 -5.54 14.07
CA LEU A 48 9.39 -6.84 13.92
C LEU A 48 10.09 -7.88 14.80
N PRO A 49 9.31 -8.70 15.55
CA PRO A 49 9.89 -9.78 16.33
C PRO A 49 10.57 -10.79 15.40
N LYS A 50 11.68 -11.38 15.86
CA LYS A 50 12.38 -12.41 15.10
C LYS A 50 11.48 -13.64 14.94
N ILE A 51 11.50 -14.26 13.76
CA ILE A 51 10.72 -15.45 13.44
C ILE A 51 10.88 -16.57 14.51
N PRO A 52 12.09 -16.92 15.00
CA PRO A 52 12.25 -17.95 16.03
C PRO A 52 11.55 -17.61 17.35
N THR A 53 11.55 -16.33 17.74
CA THR A 53 10.90 -15.86 18.97
C THR A 53 9.39 -16.05 18.86
N LEU A 54 8.81 -15.65 17.73
CA LEU A 54 7.39 -15.82 17.46
C LEU A 54 6.98 -17.30 17.47
N ILE A 55 7.77 -18.18 16.83
CA ILE A 55 7.48 -19.62 16.81
C ILE A 55 7.50 -20.22 18.23
N ASN A 56 8.48 -19.85 19.06
CA ASN A 56 8.59 -20.36 20.43
C ASN A 56 7.49 -19.84 21.36
N GLU A 57 6.95 -18.65 21.10
CA GLU A 57 5.79 -18.14 21.83
C GLU A 57 4.51 -18.85 21.41
N ILE A 58 4.32 -18.98 20.10
CA ILE A 58 3.17 -19.66 19.51
C ILE A 58 3.15 -21.10 20.03
N SER A 59 4.24 -21.88 19.94
CA SER A 59 4.32 -23.31 20.28
C SER A 59 3.84 -23.72 21.69
N LYS A 60 3.64 -22.76 22.60
CA LYS A 60 3.10 -22.98 23.95
C LYS A 60 1.60 -23.28 23.96
N TYR A 61 0.88 -23.00 22.87
CA TYR A 61 -0.57 -23.17 22.80
C TYR A 61 -0.97 -24.42 22.00
N PRO A 62 -2.10 -25.07 22.31
CA PRO A 62 -2.54 -26.27 21.58
C PRO A 62 -3.29 -25.98 20.28
N PHE A 63 -3.81 -24.76 20.08
CA PHE A 63 -4.63 -24.39 18.92
C PHE A 63 -4.26 -23.00 18.40
N TYR A 64 -4.37 -22.81 17.08
CA TYR A 64 -4.08 -21.54 16.42
C TYR A 64 -5.08 -21.27 15.31
N THR A 65 -5.39 -19.99 15.11
CA THR A 65 -6.20 -19.51 14.00
C THR A 65 -5.39 -18.47 13.23
N THR A 66 -5.29 -18.63 11.92
CA THR A 66 -4.68 -17.66 11.02
C THR A 66 -5.75 -16.80 10.37
N ILE A 67 -5.59 -15.48 10.43
CA ILE A 67 -6.46 -14.51 9.78
C ILE A 67 -5.63 -13.78 8.73
N ASP A 68 -6.09 -13.79 7.48
CA ASP A 68 -5.50 -13.00 6.41
C ASP A 68 -6.31 -11.72 6.19
N PHE A 69 -5.72 -10.57 6.53
CA PHE A 69 -6.29 -9.27 6.20
C PHE A 69 -5.93 -8.87 4.75
N CYS A 70 -6.60 -9.52 3.81
CA CYS A 70 -6.51 -9.19 2.40
C CYS A 70 -6.74 -7.69 2.19
N LYS A 71 -5.77 -7.00 1.56
CA LYS A 71 -5.86 -5.57 1.21
C LYS A 71 -6.02 -4.63 2.42
N VAL A 72 -5.52 -5.01 3.61
CA VAL A 72 -5.63 -4.20 4.83
C VAL A 72 -5.22 -2.74 4.66
N TYR A 73 -4.21 -2.46 3.84
CA TYR A 73 -3.74 -1.10 3.57
C TYR A 73 -4.82 -0.17 3.00
N TRP A 74 -5.79 -0.72 2.26
CA TRP A 74 -6.93 0.03 1.73
C TRP A 74 -8.03 0.27 2.77
N GLN A 75 -7.94 -0.33 3.95
CA GLN A 75 -8.89 -0.17 5.04
C GLN A 75 -8.34 0.79 6.12
N ILE A 76 -7.02 0.94 6.23
CA ILE A 76 -6.39 1.85 7.18
C ILE A 76 -6.49 3.28 6.64
N LEU A 77 -7.18 4.14 7.40
CA LEU A 77 -7.38 5.56 7.08
C LEU A 77 -6.09 6.35 7.29
N LEU A 78 -5.80 7.26 6.37
CA LEU A 78 -4.69 8.19 6.48
C LEU A 78 -5.06 9.43 7.32
N PRO A 79 -4.12 9.94 8.13
CA PRO A 79 -4.23 11.27 8.72
C PRO A 79 -4.42 12.34 7.65
N GLY A 80 -5.18 13.40 7.94
CA GLY A 80 -5.50 14.45 6.96
C GLY A 80 -4.28 15.11 6.32
N GLU A 81 -3.20 15.29 7.09
CA GLU A 81 -1.92 15.83 6.59
C GLU A 81 -1.28 14.94 5.52
N MET A 82 -1.36 13.61 5.70
CA MET A 82 -0.84 12.65 4.72
C MET A 82 -1.71 12.56 3.46
N GLN A 83 -3.00 12.88 3.55
CA GLN A 83 -3.88 12.88 2.37
C GLN A 83 -3.45 13.96 1.37
N ASP A 84 -3.00 15.12 1.84
CA ASP A 84 -2.48 16.19 0.96
C ASP A 84 -1.16 15.77 0.29
N VAL A 85 -0.24 15.18 1.07
CA VAL A 85 1.06 14.71 0.57
C VAL A 85 0.94 13.57 -0.44
N LEU A 86 -0.06 12.70 -0.27
CA LEU A 86 -0.31 11.54 -1.14
C LEU A 86 -1.25 11.86 -2.31
N THR A 87 -1.44 13.13 -2.62
CA THR A 87 -2.22 13.55 -3.78
C THR A 87 -1.53 13.14 -5.08
N PHE A 88 -2.33 12.72 -6.07
CA PHE A 88 -1.83 12.29 -7.38
C PHE A 88 -2.60 12.91 -8.53
N THR A 89 -1.91 13.08 -9.66
CA THR A 89 -2.50 13.62 -10.88
C THR A 89 -2.71 12.53 -11.92
N THR A 90 -3.88 12.59 -12.55
CA THR A 90 -4.28 11.78 -13.70
C THR A 90 -4.68 12.72 -14.84
N PRO A 91 -4.81 12.25 -16.09
CA PRO A 91 -5.35 13.06 -17.19
C PRO A 91 -6.77 13.61 -16.93
N PHE A 92 -7.49 13.06 -15.96
CA PHE A 92 -8.86 13.45 -15.60
C PHE A 92 -8.92 14.45 -14.44
N GLY A 93 -7.79 14.73 -13.79
CA GLY A 93 -7.72 15.63 -12.64
C GLY A 93 -6.80 15.11 -11.54
N THR A 94 -6.79 15.88 -10.45
CA THR A 94 -5.98 15.63 -9.26
C THR A 94 -6.86 15.06 -8.15
N PHE A 95 -6.41 13.98 -7.53
CA PHE A 95 -7.15 13.21 -6.53
C PHE A 95 -6.29 12.91 -5.30
N ALA A 96 -6.89 12.93 -4.12
CA ALA A 96 -6.24 12.53 -2.87
C ALA A 96 -6.69 11.12 -2.45
N THR A 97 -5.76 10.32 -1.93
CA THR A 97 -6.11 9.03 -1.31
C THR A 97 -6.55 9.23 0.12
N LEU A 98 -7.56 8.47 0.55
CA LEU A 98 -8.02 8.42 1.94
C LEU A 98 -7.28 7.34 2.75
N THR A 99 -6.63 6.38 2.08
CA THR A 99 -6.14 5.15 2.72
C THR A 99 -4.69 4.84 2.38
N THR A 100 -4.03 4.09 3.26
CA THR A 100 -2.59 3.79 3.18
C THR A 100 -2.18 2.91 2.00
N GLY A 101 -3.14 2.38 1.22
CA GLY A 101 -2.93 1.44 0.12
C GLY A 101 -1.92 1.86 -0.96
N SER A 102 -1.56 3.14 -0.98
CA SER A 102 -0.53 3.66 -1.88
C SER A 102 0.84 3.90 -1.24
N VAL A 103 0.94 3.88 0.09
CA VAL A 103 2.17 4.16 0.85
C VAL A 103 3.01 2.89 0.95
N ASN A 104 4.33 3.04 0.97
CA ASN A 104 5.28 1.94 1.13
C ASN A 104 4.86 0.98 2.28
N GLN A 105 4.66 -0.28 1.90
CA GLN A 105 4.19 -1.37 2.76
C GLN A 105 5.18 -1.79 3.86
N GLN A 106 6.33 -1.13 3.96
CA GLN A 106 7.35 -1.38 4.99
C GLN A 106 7.20 -0.44 6.20
N LEU A 107 6.32 0.57 6.14
CA LEU A 107 6.15 1.61 7.17
C LEU A 107 4.94 1.36 8.09
N VAL A 108 4.28 0.20 7.98
CA VAL A 108 3.23 -0.28 8.90
C VAL A 108 3.70 -1.54 9.59
#